data_AF-F1YJ85-F1
#
_entry.id   AF-F1YJ85-F1
#
_cell.length_a   1.000
_cell.length_b   1.000
_cell.length_c   1.000
_cell.angle_alpha   90.00
_cell.angle_beta   90.00
_cell.angle_gamma   90.00
#
_symmetry.space_group_name_H-M   'P 1'
#
loop_
_entity.id
_entity.type
_entity.pdbx_description
1 polymer ?
#
loop_
_entity_poly.entity_id
_entity_poly.type
_entity_poly.pdbx_seq_one_letter_code
_entity_poly.pdbx_strand_id
1 'polypeptide(L)'
;MSVAELEIGINGGRASQMTSPVMEAVVPHLVPTQPARPALSTREVEVLLAWMAAESKEDAAHKLFISQSTVSTHISRIRAKYAAVGRCAPTKAHLLARALQDGYTTLEEW
;
A
#
# COMPACT_ATOMS: atom_id res chain seq x y z
N MET A 1 41.52 -76.07 -3.44
CA MET A 1 40.98 -76.30 -2.08
C MET A 1 40.29 -75.02 -1.65
N SER A 2 39.01 -75.13 -1.34
CA SER A 2 38.05 -74.03 -1.17
C SER A 2 38.29 -73.25 0.13
N VAL A 3 38.14 -71.92 0.07
CA VAL A 3 38.09 -71.05 1.26
C VAL A 3 36.83 -70.17 1.21
N ALA A 4 36.05 -70.32 2.28
CA ALA A 4 35.15 -69.36 2.94
C ALA A 4 33.91 -68.79 2.21
N GLU A 5 32.74 -69.27 2.66
CA GLU A 5 31.49 -68.52 2.73
C GLU A 5 31.61 -67.33 3.71
N LEU A 6 30.97 -66.21 3.36
CA LEU A 6 30.56 -65.17 4.30
C LEU A 6 29.20 -64.61 3.85
N GLU A 7 28.16 -64.92 4.62
CA GLU A 7 26.83 -64.30 4.50
C GLU A 7 26.86 -62.85 4.97
N ILE A 8 26.16 -61.95 4.27
CA ILE A 8 25.59 -60.75 4.90
C ILE A 8 24.24 -60.45 4.25
N GLY A 9 23.18 -60.63 5.03
CA GLY A 9 21.78 -60.44 4.66
C GLY A 9 21.41 -58.97 4.43
N ILE A 10 20.46 -58.76 3.52
CA ILE A 10 19.86 -57.46 3.24
C ILE A 10 18.36 -57.56 3.52
N ASN A 11 17.97 -57.16 4.72
CA ASN A 11 16.57 -57.04 5.12
C ASN A 11 16.10 -55.61 4.77
N GLY A 12 15.23 -55.49 3.76
CA GLY A 12 14.75 -54.22 3.25
C GLY A 12 13.24 -54.08 3.33
N GLY A 13 12.76 -53.49 4.43
CA GLY A 13 11.78 -52.40 4.39
C GLY A 13 10.34 -52.70 3.99
N ARG A 14 9.50 -52.99 4.99
CA ARG A 14 8.05 -52.79 4.95
C ARG A 14 7.74 -51.37 5.43
N ALA A 15 7.23 -50.50 4.56
CA ALA A 15 6.66 -49.21 4.95
C ALA A 15 5.20 -49.14 4.47
N SER A 16 4.28 -49.42 5.40
CA SER A 16 2.85 -49.17 5.24
C SER A 16 2.61 -47.65 5.11
N GLN A 17 1.99 -47.23 4.02
CA GLN A 17 1.55 -45.85 3.83
C GLN A 17 0.36 -45.58 4.76
N MET A 18 0.55 -44.72 5.77
CA MET A 18 -0.52 -44.09 6.53
C MET A 18 -0.85 -42.76 5.85
N THR A 19 -2.03 -42.64 5.26
CA THR A 19 -2.55 -41.38 4.71
C THR A 19 -3.05 -40.50 5.85
N SER A 20 -2.33 -39.42 6.16
CA SER A 20 -2.84 -38.36 7.05
C SER A 20 -3.95 -37.57 6.35
N PRO A 21 -5.08 -37.26 7.01
CA PRO A 21 -6.08 -36.37 6.46
C PRO A 21 -5.53 -34.94 6.44
N VAL A 22 -5.53 -34.31 5.26
CA VAL A 22 -5.24 -32.87 5.11
C VAL A 22 -6.37 -32.11 5.81
N MET A 23 -6.03 -31.35 6.85
CA MET A 23 -6.95 -30.40 7.46
C MET A 23 -7.03 -29.20 6.51
N GLU A 24 -8.17 -29.02 5.85
CA GLU A 24 -8.47 -27.86 5.01
C GLU A 24 -8.35 -26.60 5.89
N ALA A 25 -7.26 -25.85 5.72
CA ALA A 25 -7.06 -24.62 6.45
C ALA A 25 -8.14 -23.62 6.03
N VAL A 26 -9.04 -23.29 6.96
CA VAL A 26 -10.01 -22.21 6.80
C VAL A 26 -9.22 -20.91 6.64
N VAL A 27 -9.06 -20.44 5.40
CA VAL A 27 -8.52 -19.12 5.12
C VAL A 27 -9.56 -18.09 5.55
N PRO A 28 -9.31 -17.27 6.59
CA PRO A 28 -10.28 -16.25 6.96
C PRO A 28 -10.44 -15.28 5.79
N HIS A 29 -11.69 -15.05 5.38
CA HIS A 29 -12.03 -14.02 4.41
C HIS A 29 -11.62 -12.66 5.02
N LEU A 30 -10.48 -12.14 4.58
CA LEU A 30 -10.01 -10.81 4.98
C LEU A 30 -11.00 -9.80 4.41
N VAL A 31 -11.93 -9.33 5.24
CA VAL A 31 -12.78 -8.19 4.91
C VAL A 31 -11.82 -7.00 4.69
N PRO A 32 -11.74 -6.39 3.50
CA PRO A 32 -10.90 -5.22 3.30
C PRO A 32 -11.42 -4.10 4.19
N THR A 33 -10.69 -3.77 5.26
CA THR A 33 -10.96 -2.54 6.01
C THR A 33 -10.72 -1.37 5.06
N GLN A 34 -11.76 -0.58 4.80
CA GLN A 34 -11.62 0.61 3.97
C GLN A 34 -10.47 1.47 4.52
N PRO A 35 -9.51 1.87 3.68
CA PRO A 35 -8.39 2.66 4.14
C PRO A 35 -8.91 3.99 4.70
N ALA A 36 -8.50 4.33 5.91
CA ALA A 36 -8.95 5.55 6.58
C ALA A 36 -8.65 6.79 5.71
N ARG A 37 -9.69 7.57 5.38
CA ARG A 37 -9.57 8.82 4.63
C ARG A 37 -9.44 9.99 5.62
N PRO A 38 -8.45 10.89 5.47
CA PRO A 38 -8.39 12.07 6.32
C PRO A 38 -9.51 13.05 5.98
N ALA A 39 -10.02 13.75 7.00
CA ALA A 39 -10.94 14.86 6.81
C ALA A 39 -10.18 16.12 6.32
N LEU A 40 -10.11 16.28 5.00
CA LEU A 40 -9.64 17.52 4.38
C LEU A 40 -10.80 18.52 4.30
N SER A 41 -10.53 19.80 4.60
CA SER A 41 -11.51 20.86 4.38
C SER A 41 -11.64 21.16 2.88
N THR A 42 -12.73 21.80 2.48
CA THR A 42 -12.93 22.25 1.09
C THR A 42 -11.74 23.04 0.58
N ARG A 43 -11.23 24.00 1.38
CA ARG A 43 -10.07 24.81 1.01
C ARG A 43 -8.78 24.00 0.88
N GLU A 44 -8.59 22.97 1.70
CA GLU A 44 -7.44 22.08 1.56
C GLU A 44 -7.51 21.24 0.28
N VAL A 45 -8.70 20.77 -0.10
CA VAL A 45 -8.91 20.06 -1.37
C VAL A 45 -8.65 20.98 -2.55
N GLU A 46 -9.17 22.20 -2.54
CA GLU A 46 -8.89 23.21 -3.59
C GLU A 46 -7.39 23.46 -3.76
N VAL A 47 -6.66 23.68 -2.66
CA VAL A 47 -5.21 23.93 -2.69
C VAL A 47 -4.45 22.70 -3.16
N LEU A 48 -4.88 21.50 -2.74
CA LEU A 48 -4.30 20.24 -3.19
C LEU A 48 -4.40 20.10 -4.71
N LEU A 49 -5.60 20.24 -5.27
CA LEU A 49 -5.86 20.06 -6.71
C LEU A 49 -5.19 21.15 -7.54
N ALA A 50 -5.26 22.41 -7.10
CA ALA A 50 -4.58 23.50 -7.79
C ALA A 50 -3.06 23.30 -7.86
N TRP A 51 -2.44 22.81 -6.77
CA TRP A 51 -1.02 22.50 -6.77
C TRP A 51 -0.67 21.28 -7.61
N MET A 52 -1.54 20.26 -7.67
CA MET A 52 -1.35 19.14 -8.60
C MET A 52 -1.30 19.63 -10.06
N ALA A 53 -2.15 20.59 -10.44
CA ALA A 53 -2.24 21.20 -11.78
C ALA A 53 -1.28 22.35 -12.09
N ALA A 54 -0.25 22.52 -11.26
CA ALA A 54 0.72 23.60 -11.39
C ALA A 54 2.14 23.04 -11.44
N GLU A 55 3.05 23.64 -12.21
CA GLU A 55 4.46 23.24 -12.23
C GLU A 55 5.16 23.64 -10.93
N SER A 56 4.81 24.80 -10.37
CA SER A 56 5.37 25.35 -9.13
C SER A 56 4.30 25.63 -8.06
N LYS A 57 4.73 25.99 -6.84
CA LYS A 57 3.79 26.45 -5.80
C LYS A 57 3.34 27.89 -6.06
N GLU A 58 4.15 28.65 -6.77
CA GLU A 58 3.94 30.03 -7.19
C GLU A 58 2.78 30.09 -8.19
N ASP A 59 2.76 29.20 -9.19
CA ASP A 59 1.66 29.14 -10.16
C ASP A 59 0.34 28.75 -9.50
N ALA A 60 0.38 27.78 -8.57
CA ALA A 60 -0.79 27.39 -7.78
C ALA A 60 -1.29 28.55 -6.92
N ALA A 61 -0.37 29.29 -6.29
CA ALA A 61 -0.68 30.45 -5.48
C ALA A 61 -1.34 31.56 -6.30
N HIS A 62 -0.82 31.83 -7.51
CA HIS A 62 -1.40 32.80 -8.44
C HIS A 62 -2.83 32.41 -8.85
N LYS A 63 -3.06 31.14 -9.23
CA LYS A 63 -4.40 30.62 -9.58
C LYS A 63 -5.41 30.76 -8.44
N LEU A 64 -4.95 30.65 -7.18
CA LEU A 64 -5.80 30.68 -6.00
C LEU A 64 -5.84 32.03 -5.28
N PHE A 65 -5.16 33.06 -5.82
CA PHE A 65 -5.04 34.40 -5.24
C PHE A 65 -4.55 34.39 -3.77
N ILE A 66 -3.54 33.57 -3.48
CA ILE A 66 -2.87 33.47 -2.16
C ILE A 66 -1.36 33.55 -2.32
N SER A 67 -0.61 33.53 -1.22
CA SER A 67 0.85 33.47 -1.26
C SER A 67 1.39 32.05 -1.46
N GLN A 68 2.59 31.92 -2.03
CA GLN A 68 3.32 30.65 -2.11
C GLN A 68 3.56 30.02 -0.72
N SER A 69 3.79 30.85 0.30
CA SER A 69 3.93 30.41 1.70
C SER A 69 2.62 29.82 2.25
N THR A 70 1.48 30.42 1.89
CA THR A 70 0.15 29.89 2.22
C THR A 70 -0.07 28.53 1.57
N VAL A 71 0.25 28.36 0.28
CA VAL A 71 0.21 27.04 -0.39
C VAL A 71 1.08 26.03 0.36
N SER A 72 2.33 26.38 0.65
CA SER A 72 3.26 25.52 1.40
C SER A 72 2.70 25.09 2.76
N THR A 73 2.07 26.03 3.49
CA THR A 73 1.43 25.76 4.77
C THR A 73 0.26 24.77 4.62
N HIS A 74 -0.60 24.95 3.61
CA HIS A 74 -1.68 24.01 3.32
C HIS A 74 -1.14 22.61 2.98
N ILE A 75 -0.13 22.50 2.11
CA ILE A 75 0.46 21.20 1.74
C ILE A 75 1.05 20.49 2.97
N SER A 76 1.74 21.20 3.85
CA SER A 76 2.26 20.63 5.09
C SER A 76 1.14 20.10 5.99
N ARG A 77 0.03 20.84 6.13
CA ARG A 77 -1.15 20.40 6.91
C ARG A 77 -1.83 19.19 6.30
N ILE A 78 -2.01 19.16 4.98
CA ILE A 78 -2.59 18.02 4.26
C ILE A 78 -1.74 16.77 4.47
N ARG A 79 -0.42 16.88 4.35
CA ARG A 79 0.51 15.77 4.63
C ARG A 79 0.40 15.27 6.07
N ALA A 80 0.31 16.18 7.04
CA ALA A 80 0.12 15.82 8.44
C ALA A 80 -1.21 15.07 8.66
N LYS A 81 -2.31 15.50 8.01
CA LYS A 81 -3.61 14.80 8.07
C LYS A 81 -3.54 13.39 7.48
N TYR A 82 -2.87 13.21 6.33
CA TYR A 82 -2.63 11.89 5.75
C TYR A 82 -1.76 11.01 6.65
N ALA A 83 -0.71 11.56 7.24
CA ALA A 83 0.15 10.84 8.18
C ALA A 83 -0.62 10.40 9.44
N ALA A 84 -1.50 11.25 9.97
CA ALA A 84 -2.31 10.95 11.15
C ALA A 84 -3.26 9.75 10.97
N VAL A 85 -3.65 9.43 9.73
CA VAL A 85 -4.45 8.24 9.40
C VAL A 85 -3.61 7.08 8.85
N GLY A 86 -2.28 7.13 9.03
CA GLY A 86 -1.36 6.06 8.59
C GLY A 86 -1.11 5.99 7.08
N ARG A 87 -1.47 7.03 6.32
CA ARG A 87 -1.41 7.05 4.86
C ARG A 87 -0.48 8.15 4.33
N CYS A 88 0.74 8.22 4.86
CA CYS A 88 1.76 9.23 4.52
C CYS A 88 1.89 9.49 3.01
N ALA A 89 2.06 10.77 2.64
CA ALA A 89 2.20 11.24 1.27
C ALA A 89 3.31 12.31 1.13
N PRO A 90 4.60 11.92 1.21
CA PRO A 90 5.70 12.88 1.35
C PRO A 90 6.07 13.62 0.06
N THR A 91 5.63 13.17 -1.11
CA THR A 91 5.92 13.80 -2.41
C THR A 91 4.65 14.29 -3.09
N LYS A 92 4.80 15.10 -4.14
CA LYS A 92 3.67 15.56 -4.98
C LYS A 92 2.93 14.37 -5.59
N ALA A 93 3.68 13.40 -6.14
CA ALA A 93 3.13 12.17 -6.73
C ALA A 93 2.36 11.32 -5.70
N HIS A 94 2.88 11.17 -4.47
CA HIS A 94 2.13 10.46 -3.43
C HIS A 94 0.81 11.16 -3.08
N LEU A 95 0.79 12.50 -3.05
CA LEU A 95 -0.43 13.24 -2.81
C LEU A 95 -1.45 13.10 -3.95
N LEU A 96 -1.00 13.08 -5.20
CA LEU A 96 -1.87 12.78 -6.35
C LEU A 96 -2.47 11.38 -6.22
N ALA A 97 -1.65 10.38 -5.90
CA ALA A 97 -2.14 9.01 -5.69
C ALA A 97 -3.19 8.93 -4.57
N ARG A 98 -3.00 9.67 -3.47
CA ARG A 98 -4.03 9.77 -2.42
C ARG A 98 -5.29 10.49 -2.89
N ALA A 99 -5.15 11.57 -3.67
CA ALA A 99 -6.27 12.30 -4.21
C ALA A 99 -7.16 11.43 -5.11
N LEU A 100 -6.54 10.59 -5.94
CA LEU A 100 -7.22 9.59 -6.78
C LEU A 100 -7.90 8.51 -5.93
N GLN A 101 -7.18 7.92 -4.96
CA GLN A 101 -7.72 6.88 -4.08
C GLN A 101 -8.92 7.35 -3.25
N ASP A 102 -8.89 8.62 -2.83
CA ASP A 102 -9.93 9.20 -1.99
C ASP A 102 -11.05 9.87 -2.82
N GLY A 103 -10.97 9.85 -4.15
CA GLY A 103 -11.98 10.40 -5.04
C GLY A 103 -12.08 11.93 -5.01
N TYR A 104 -10.98 12.63 -4.72
CA TYR A 104 -10.89 14.09 -4.87
C TYR A 104 -10.66 14.52 -6.33
N THR A 105 -10.20 13.60 -7.18
CA THR A 105 -9.96 13.80 -8.61
C THR A 105 -9.98 12.44 -9.32
N THR A 106 -10.01 12.43 -10.66
CA THR A 106 -9.89 11.24 -11.49
C THR A 106 -8.72 11.36 -12.46
N LEU A 107 -8.30 10.25 -13.09
CA LEU A 107 -7.24 10.28 -14.10
C LEU A 107 -7.61 11.08 -15.35
N GLU A 108 -8.89 11.21 -15.67
CA GLU A 108 -9.37 11.94 -16.86
C GLU A 108 -9.18 13.46 -16.74
N GLU A 109 -8.94 13.96 -15.53
CA GLU A 109 -8.73 15.39 -15.25
C GLU A 109 -7.25 15.83 -15.40
N TRP A 110 -6.34 14.91 -15.75
CA TRP A 110 -4.88 15.13 -15.83
C TRP A 110 -4.30 14.73 -17.19
#